data_AF-A0A0F7KV54-F1
#
_entry.id   AF-A0A0F7KV54-F1
#
_cell.length_a   1.000
_cell.length_b   1.000
_cell.length_c   1.000
_cell.angle_alpha   90.00
_cell.angle_beta   90.00
_cell.angle_gamma   90.00
#
_symmetry.space_group_name_H-M   'P 1'
#
loop_
_entity.id
_entity.type
_entity.pdbx_description
1 polymer ?
#
loop_
_entity_poly.entity_id
_entity_poly.type
_entity_poly.pdbx_seq_one_letter_code
_entity_poly.pdbx_strand_id
1 'polypeptide(L)'
;MRKWHRWLSVFFGIFMLWIAATGVLSQLAVLWPAGEPDPAAAMAATPPEGFVCPEGWRCSPPRADTGGIRSMVGLFHHLHSGESFGPIGTAISVMSGLALIFFAISGLWLYLQMWANRRKRKLKGGMFWK
;
A
#
# COMPACT_ATOMS: atom_id res chain seq x y z
N MET A 1 10.65 22.88 -15.37
CA MET A 1 10.64 21.43 -15.08
C MET A 1 11.60 21.01 -13.98
N ARG A 2 12.93 21.19 -14.09
CA ARG A 2 13.88 20.73 -13.05
C ARG A 2 13.68 21.35 -11.65
N LYS A 3 13.45 22.66 -11.53
CA LYS A 3 13.23 23.34 -10.23
C LYS A 3 11.99 22.81 -9.51
N TRP A 4 10.87 22.72 -10.21
CA TRP A 4 9.61 22.21 -9.69
C TRP A 4 9.67 20.74 -9.32
N HIS A 5 10.24 19.90 -10.20
CA HIS A 5 10.45 18.49 -9.91
C HIS A 5 11.28 18.30 -8.65
N ARG A 6 12.40 19.04 -8.50
CA ARG A 6 13.26 18.95 -7.32
C ARG A 6 12.52 19.26 -6.01
N TRP A 7 11.79 20.36 -5.95
CA TRP A 7 11.09 20.76 -4.73
C TRP A 7 9.92 19.83 -4.40
N LEU A 8 9.15 19.42 -5.41
CA LEU A 8 8.07 18.45 -5.23
C LEU A 8 8.61 17.09 -4.77
N SER A 9 9.74 16.62 -5.33
CA SER A 9 10.33 15.33 -4.94
C SER A 9 10.85 15.34 -3.51
N VAL A 10 11.45 16.44 -3.04
CA VAL A 10 11.91 16.54 -1.65
C VAL A 10 10.73 16.52 -0.68
N PHE A 11 9.70 17.33 -0.94
CA PHE A 11 8.53 17.40 -0.08
C PHE A 11 7.73 16.09 -0.08
N PHE A 12 7.27 15.64 -1.25
CA PHE A 12 6.45 14.43 -1.36
C PHE A 12 7.27 13.16 -1.13
N GLY A 13 8.58 13.18 -1.33
CA GLY A 13 9.44 12.01 -1.08
C GLY A 13 9.40 11.53 0.36
N ILE A 14 9.29 12.45 1.33
CA ILE A 14 9.14 12.09 2.75
C ILE A 14 7.82 11.35 2.98
N PHE A 15 6.71 11.89 2.48
CA PHE A 15 5.39 11.27 2.60
C PHE A 15 5.28 9.96 1.83
N MET A 16 5.87 9.88 0.63
CA MET A 16 5.95 8.64 -0.15
C MET A 16 6.73 7.56 0.59
N LEU A 17 7.86 7.90 1.22
CA LEU A 17 8.63 6.94 2.00
C LEU A 17 7.80 6.42 3.18
N TRP A 18 7.10 7.31 3.89
CA TRP A 18 6.19 6.93 4.96
C TRP A 18 5.09 5.99 4.48
N ILE A 19 4.37 6.37 3.42
CA ILE A 19 3.26 5.59 2.83
C ILE A 19 3.78 4.23 2.33
N ALA A 20 4.96 4.18 1.70
CA ALA A 20 5.58 2.94 1.27
C ALA A 20 5.94 2.04 2.46
N ALA A 21 6.54 2.60 3.51
CA ALA A 21 6.91 1.84 4.70
C ALA A 21 5.69 1.24 5.41
N THR A 22 4.64 2.03 5.64
CA THR A 22 3.40 1.56 6.29
C THR A 22 2.63 0.57 5.40
N GLY A 23 2.65 0.76 4.08
CA GLY A 23 2.08 -0.19 3.12
C GLY A 23 2.81 -1.54 3.15
N VAL A 24 4.14 -1.54 3.17
CA VAL A 24 4.95 -2.76 3.30
C VAL A 24 4.70 -3.43 4.65
N LEU A 25 4.64 -2.67 5.75
CA LEU A 25 4.33 -3.23 7.08
C LEU A 25 2.94 -3.88 7.12
N SER A 26 1.94 -3.30 6.45
CA SER A 26 0.62 -3.94 6.27
C SER A 26 0.76 -5.31 5.59
N GLN A 27 1.51 -5.39 4.49
CA GLN A 27 1.69 -6.66 3.78
C GLN A 27 2.50 -7.67 4.59
N LEU A 28 3.55 -7.23 5.30
CA LEU A 28 4.32 -8.08 6.20
C LEU A 28 3.46 -8.63 7.34
N ALA A 29 2.56 -7.81 7.88
CA ALA A 29 1.64 -8.23 8.93
C ALA A 29 0.65 -9.29 8.42
N VAL A 30 0.08 -9.10 7.22
CA VAL A 30 -0.81 -10.10 6.58
C VAL A 30 -0.07 -11.42 6.32
N LEU A 31 1.18 -11.34 5.84
CA LEU A 31 2.00 -12.49 5.45
C LEU A 31 2.74 -13.16 6.62
N TRP A 32 2.71 -12.60 7.83
CA TRP A 32 3.35 -13.20 9.00
C TRP A 32 2.84 -14.64 9.22
N PRO A 33 3.45 -15.55 9.98
CA PRO A 33 2.83 -16.85 10.31
C PRO A 33 1.68 -16.71 11.32
N ALA A 34 0.53 -17.36 11.08
CA ALA A 34 -0.59 -17.30 12.02
C ALA A 34 -0.25 -18.21 13.20
N GLY A 35 -0.37 -17.68 14.42
CA GLY A 35 -0.29 -18.53 15.61
C GLY A 35 -1.45 -19.53 15.63
N GLU A 36 -1.36 -20.53 16.51
CA GLU A 36 -2.49 -21.45 16.72
C GLU A 36 -3.74 -20.64 17.07
N PRO A 37 -4.90 -20.95 16.44
CA PRO A 37 -6.13 -20.26 16.73
C PRO A 37 -6.48 -20.45 18.20
N ASP A 38 -6.83 -19.36 18.87
CA ASP A 38 -7.36 -19.42 20.23
C ASP A 38 -8.57 -20.38 20.24
N PRO A 39 -8.57 -21.44 21.08
CA PRO A 39 -9.70 -22.37 21.16
C PRO A 39 -11.02 -21.64 21.45
N ALA A 40 -11.01 -20.51 22.17
CA ALA A 40 -12.19 -19.69 22.36
C ALA A 40 -12.70 -19.05 21.06
N ALA A 41 -11.80 -18.58 20.19
CA ALA A 41 -12.14 -18.02 18.88
C ALA A 41 -12.65 -19.11 17.92
N ALA A 42 -12.09 -20.32 17.99
CA ALA A 42 -12.57 -21.47 17.22
C ALA A 42 -13.99 -21.90 17.64
N MET A 43 -14.28 -21.88 18.94
CA MET A 43 -15.63 -22.11 19.47
C MET A 43 -16.60 -21.01 19.04
N ALA A 44 -16.19 -19.74 19.06
CA ALA A 44 -17.03 -18.62 18.62
C ALA A 44 -17.33 -18.63 17.11
N ALA A 45 -16.48 -19.28 16.30
CA ALA A 45 -16.74 -19.48 14.87
C ALA A 45 -17.78 -20.57 14.59
N THR A 46 -18.10 -21.42 15.57
CA THR A 46 -19.16 -22.41 15.46
C THR A 46 -20.51 -21.73 15.72
N PRO A 47 -21.48 -21.80 14.79
CA PRO A 47 -22.79 -21.21 15.01
C PRO A 47 -23.47 -21.87 16.23
N PRO A 48 -24.14 -21.09 17.10
CA PRO A 48 -24.85 -21.66 18.24
C PRO A 48 -25.98 -22.58 17.77
N GLU A 49 -26.32 -23.56 18.60
CA GLU A 49 -27.38 -24.52 18.27
C GLU A 49 -28.70 -23.79 17.93
N GLY A 50 -29.31 -24.14 16.81
CA GLY A 50 -30.54 -23.51 16.32
C GLY A 50 -30.36 -22.20 15.55
N PHE A 51 -29.12 -21.73 15.33
CA PHE A 51 -28.88 -20.58 14.46
C PHE A 51 -29.19 -20.91 12.99
N VAL A 52 -30.26 -20.32 12.47
CA VAL A 52 -30.62 -20.39 11.04
C VAL A 52 -30.38 -19.01 10.43
N CYS A 53 -29.54 -18.95 9.40
CA CYS A 53 -29.36 -17.70 8.66
C CYS A 53 -30.65 -17.35 7.91
N PRO A 54 -31.21 -16.14 8.08
CA PRO A 54 -32.46 -15.75 7.41
C PRO A 54 -32.36 -15.84 5.88
N GLU A 55 -33.50 -16.07 5.22
CA GLU A 55 -33.57 -16.13 3.76
C GLU A 55 -33.11 -14.80 3.14
N GLY A 56 -32.20 -14.87 2.17
CA GLY A 56 -31.59 -13.70 1.52
C GLY A 56 -30.37 -13.11 2.23
N TRP A 57 -29.97 -13.63 3.40
CA TRP A 57 -28.80 -13.15 4.16
C TRP A 57 -27.57 -14.04 3.95
N ARG A 58 -26.37 -13.44 4.06
CA ARG A 58 -25.08 -14.17 4.10
C ARG A 58 -24.46 -14.00 5.48
N CYS A 59 -24.74 -14.93 6.37
CA CYS A 59 -24.15 -14.98 7.69
C CYS A 59 -22.72 -15.53 7.60
N SER A 60 -21.76 -14.84 8.21
CA SER A 60 -20.35 -15.26 8.28
C SER A 60 -19.90 -15.31 9.73
N PRO A 61 -19.06 -16.27 10.13
CA PRO A 61 -18.55 -16.33 11.49
C PRO A 61 -17.75 -15.06 11.83
N PRO A 62 -17.69 -14.68 13.12
CA PRO A 62 -16.78 -13.65 13.58
C PRO A 62 -15.36 -13.96 13.09
N ARG A 63 -14.63 -12.94 12.63
CA ARG A 63 -13.22 -13.13 12.27
C ARG A 63 -12.45 -13.44 13.55
N ALA A 64 -11.68 -14.52 13.54
CA ALA A 64 -10.81 -14.84 14.66
C ALA A 64 -9.85 -13.67 14.91
N ASP A 65 -9.71 -13.29 16.18
CA ASP A 65 -8.74 -12.28 16.59
C ASP A 65 -7.34 -12.79 16.26
N THR A 66 -6.67 -12.11 15.33
CA THR A 66 -5.32 -12.49 14.93
C THR A 66 -4.34 -11.84 15.90
N GLY A 67 -3.76 -12.61 16.82
CA GLY A 67 -2.76 -12.09 17.76
C GLY A 67 -1.48 -11.56 17.09
N GLY A 68 -0.71 -10.75 17.84
CA GLY A 68 0.60 -10.27 17.40
C GLY A 68 0.55 -9.27 16.25
N ILE A 69 1.54 -9.31 15.36
CA ILE A 69 1.69 -8.31 14.27
C ILE A 69 0.51 -8.30 13.29
N ARG A 70 -0.24 -9.41 13.16
CA ARG A 70 -1.42 -9.49 12.31
C ARG A 70 -2.57 -8.58 12.74
N SER A 71 -2.79 -8.40 14.05
CA SER A 71 -3.82 -7.46 14.52
C SER A 71 -3.49 -6.02 14.13
N MET A 72 -2.21 -5.71 13.89
CA MET A 72 -1.75 -4.38 13.54
C MET A 72 -2.00 -4.00 12.07
N VAL A 73 -2.52 -4.92 11.23
CA VAL A 73 -2.86 -4.61 9.82
C VAL A 73 -3.78 -3.39 9.73
N GLY A 74 -4.80 -3.32 10.57
CA GLY A 74 -5.72 -2.17 10.61
C GLY A 74 -5.00 -0.86 10.94
N LEU A 75 -4.12 -0.88 11.95
CA LEU A 75 -3.30 0.27 12.31
C LEU A 75 -2.42 0.73 11.14
N PHE A 76 -1.70 -0.20 10.50
CA PHE A 76 -0.86 0.12 9.34
C PHE A 76 -1.67 0.68 8.17
N HIS A 77 -2.88 0.18 7.94
CA HIS A 77 -3.80 0.71 6.94
C HIS A 77 -4.21 2.16 7.23
N HIS A 78 -4.59 2.49 8.47
CA HIS A 78 -4.97 3.87 8.81
C HIS A 78 -3.78 4.84 8.74
N LEU A 79 -2.58 4.39 9.12
CA LEU A 79 -1.36 5.18 8.99
C LEU A 79 -0.94 5.38 7.52
N HIS A 80 -1.19 4.40 6.67
CA HIS A 80 -0.94 4.45 5.22
C HIS A 80 -1.95 5.35 4.49
N SER A 81 -3.24 5.24 4.80
CA SER A 81 -4.30 6.06 4.21
C SER A 81 -4.23 7.52 4.69
N GLY A 82 -3.58 7.77 5.83
CA GLY A 82 -3.49 9.09 6.45
C GLY A 82 -4.73 9.47 7.28
N GLU A 83 -5.70 8.57 7.40
CA GLU A 83 -6.92 8.77 8.18
C GLU A 83 -6.63 9.00 9.67
N SER A 84 -5.53 8.45 10.19
CA SER A 84 -5.08 8.72 11.56
C SER A 84 -4.82 10.20 11.86
N PHE A 85 -4.59 11.02 10.83
CA PHE A 85 -4.40 12.46 10.95
C PHE A 85 -5.62 13.27 10.45
N GLY A 86 -6.76 12.60 10.26
CA GLY A 86 -8.00 13.20 9.78
C GLY A 86 -7.93 13.68 8.32
N PRO A 87 -8.83 14.61 7.92
CA PRO A 87 -8.99 15.02 6.52
C PRO A 87 -7.71 15.59 5.88
N ILE A 88 -6.87 16.26 6.67
CA ILE A 88 -5.61 16.83 6.18
C ILE A 88 -4.62 15.72 5.82
N GLY A 89 -4.51 14.67 6.66
CA GLY A 89 -3.67 13.52 6.37
C GLY A 89 -4.09 12.79 5.11
N THR A 90 -5.40 12.54 4.96
CA THR A 90 -5.97 11.95 3.75
C THR A 90 -5.68 12.81 2.51
N ALA A 91 -5.85 14.13 2.60
CA ALA A 91 -5.54 15.03 1.48
C ALA A 91 -4.06 14.96 1.08
N ILE A 92 -3.12 14.94 2.04
CA ILE A 92 -1.69 14.78 1.79
C ILE A 92 -1.39 13.41 1.16
N SER A 93 -2.04 12.35 1.61
CA SER A 93 -1.88 11.00 1.03
C SER A 93 -2.32 10.97 -0.43
N VAL A 94 -3.49 11.54 -0.75
CA VAL A 94 -4.00 11.66 -2.13
C VAL A 94 -3.04 12.48 -3.00
N MET A 95 -2.58 13.63 -2.52
CA MET A 95 -1.60 14.46 -3.25
C MET A 95 -0.27 13.72 -3.47
N SER A 96 0.17 12.92 -2.49
CA SER A 96 1.36 12.08 -2.61
C SER A 96 1.16 11.00 -3.69
N GLY A 97 -0.02 10.37 -3.76
CA GLY A 97 -0.35 9.44 -4.84
C GLY A 97 -0.31 10.09 -6.23
N LEU A 98 -0.87 11.28 -6.38
CA LEU A 98 -0.80 12.05 -7.63
C LEU A 98 0.64 12.43 -7.99
N ALA A 99 1.43 12.84 -7.00
CA ALA A 99 2.85 13.10 -7.19
C ALA A 99 3.61 11.85 -7.64
N LEU A 100 3.26 10.65 -7.14
CA LEU A 100 3.90 9.40 -7.51
C LEU A 100 3.64 9.09 -8.98
N ILE A 101 2.39 9.23 -9.42
CA ILE A 101 1.99 9.05 -10.82
C ILE A 101 2.77 10.04 -11.71
N PHE A 102 2.82 11.31 -11.32
CA PHE A 102 3.59 12.32 -12.05
C PHE A 102 5.08 11.93 -12.15
N PHE A 103 5.71 11.52 -11.05
CA PHE A 103 7.12 11.12 -11.06
C PHE A 103 7.36 9.86 -11.89
N ALA A 104 6.48 8.86 -11.82
CA ALA A 104 6.57 7.65 -12.63
C ALA A 104 6.49 7.95 -14.13
N ILE A 105 5.51 8.76 -14.55
CA ILE A 105 5.36 9.17 -15.96
C ILE A 105 6.56 10.00 -16.40
N SER A 106 6.97 10.98 -15.61
CA SER A 106 8.09 11.86 -15.97
C SER A 106 9.42 11.09 -16.06
N GLY A 107 9.67 10.15 -15.15
CA GLY A 107 10.84 9.28 -15.18
C GLY A 107 10.86 8.38 -16.40
N LEU A 108 9.71 7.75 -16.73
CA LEU A 108 9.56 6.94 -17.94
C LEU A 108 9.78 7.78 -19.21
N TRP A 109 9.22 8.98 -19.27
CA TRP A 109 9.42 9.89 -20.41
C TRP A 109 10.88 10.25 -20.62
N LEU A 110 11.60 10.62 -19.53
CA LEU A 110 13.03 10.90 -19.60
C LEU A 110 13.83 9.69 -20.06
N TYR A 111 13.48 8.50 -19.56
CA TYR A 111 14.10 7.26 -19.99
C TYR A 111 13.91 7.00 -21.50
N LEU A 112 12.68 7.14 -22.01
CA LEU A 112 12.37 7.00 -23.43
C LEU A 112 13.08 8.05 -24.28
N GLN A 113 13.18 9.30 -23.81
CA GLN A 113 13.89 10.36 -24.50
C GLN A 113 15.39 10.04 -24.63
N MET A 114 16.03 9.59 -23.54
CA MET A 114 17.43 9.17 -23.55
C MET A 114 17.65 7.98 -24.48
N TRP A 115 16.75 7.00 -24.44
CA TRP A 115 16.77 5.83 -25.32
C TRP A 115 16.66 6.22 -26.79
N ALA A 116 15.71 7.08 -27.16
CA ALA A 116 15.50 7.55 -28.52
C ALA A 116 16.73 8.33 -29.04
N ASN A 117 17.32 9.19 -28.20
CA ASN A 117 18.54 9.93 -28.55
C ASN A 117 19.73 9.00 -28.80
N ARG A 118 19.87 7.90 -28.04
CA ARG A 118 20.91 6.89 -28.26
C ARG A 118 20.73 6.15 -29.58
N ARG A 119 19.49 5.72 -29.87
CA ARG A 119 19.14 5.11 -31.17
C ARG A 119 19.52 6.04 -32.34
N LYS A 120 19.17 7.33 -32.25
CA LYS A 120 19.55 8.33 -33.27
C LYS A 120 21.06 8.47 -33.46
N ARG A 121 21.83 8.34 -32.39
CA ARG A 121 23.30 8.47 -32.39
C ARG A 121 24.04 7.14 -32.65
N LYS A 122 23.31 6.05 -32.99
CA LYS A 122 23.87 4.69 -33.17
C LYS A 122 24.74 4.21 -32.00
N LEU A 123 24.49 4.72 -30.80
CA LEU A 123 25.18 4.29 -29.60
C LEU A 123 24.69 2.88 -29.22
N LYS A 124 25.56 2.06 -28.61
CA LYS A 124 25.21 0.68 -28.22
C LYS A 124 23.89 0.67 -27.42
N GLY A 125 22.90 -0.06 -27.93
CA GLY A 125 21.58 -0.19 -27.31
C GLY A 125 21.62 -1.23 -26.21
N GLY A 126 21.57 -0.79 -24.95
CA GLY A 126 21.39 -1.65 -23.78
C GLY A 126 20.16 -1.22 -23.01
N MET A 127 19.40 -2.18 -22.48
CA MET A 127 18.23 -1.93 -21.62
C MET A 127 18.63 -1.33 -20.27
N PHE A 128 19.84 -1.59 -19.82
CA PHE A 128 20.40 -1.01 -18.61
C PHE A 128 21.76 -0.44 -18.97
N TRP A 129 22.05 0.72 -18.38
CA TRP A 129 23.33 1.41 -18.53
C TRP A 129 24.40 0.49 -17.93
N LYS A 130 25.39 0.10 -18.74
CA LYS A 130 26.67 -0.41 -18.27
C LYS A 130 27.66 0.75 -18.23
#